data_AF-A0A0G0T8Q5-F1
#
_entry.id   AF-A0A0G0T8Q5-F1
#
_cell.length_a   1.000
_cell.length_b   1.000
_cell.length_c   1.000
_cell.angle_alpha   90.00
_cell.angle_beta   90.00
_cell.angle_gamma   90.00
#
_symmetry.space_group_name_H-M   'P 1'
#
loop_
_entity.id
_entity.type
_entity.pdbx_description
1 polymer ?
#
loop_
_entity_poly.entity_id
_entity_poly.type
_entity_poly.pdbx_seq_one_letter_code
_entity_poly.pdbx_strand_id
1 'polypeptide(L)'
;MKEYIKVSLSKQLFTESLVELRDNWSEEIPDRMVHSTDGPWKVRTGWFLSLAANLEVFRDEGFVPNDSLEIVQQYLDWWTKDYKERKSEPDVINTREDIKRGNNVINKVLESLGVTKKT
;
A
#
# COMPACT_ATOMS: atom_id res chain seq x y z
N MET A 1 24.63 7.47 -18.90
CA MET A 1 24.48 5.99 -18.84
C MET A 1 24.28 5.47 -17.42
N LYS A 2 25.10 5.86 -16.41
CA LYS A 2 24.91 5.47 -15.00
C LYS A 2 23.57 5.89 -14.39
N GLU A 3 23.10 7.08 -14.73
CA GLU A 3 21.85 7.65 -14.22
C GLU A 3 20.61 6.91 -14.74
N TYR A 4 20.60 6.56 -16.03
CA TYR A 4 19.53 5.75 -16.64
C TYR A 4 19.43 4.35 -16.02
N ILE A 5 20.58 3.71 -15.75
CA ILE A 5 20.64 2.40 -15.07
C ILE A 5 20.05 2.51 -13.66
N LYS A 6 20.43 3.55 -12.90
CA LYS A 6 19.90 3.79 -11.56
C LYS A 6 18.38 3.97 -11.55
N VAL A 7 17.85 4.78 -12.47
CA VAL A 7 16.40 5.02 -12.62
C VAL A 7 15.64 3.74 -12.97
N SER A 8 16.15 2.94 -13.90
CA SER A 8 15.52 1.67 -14.27
C SER A 8 15.48 0.66 -13.12
N LEU A 9 16.54 0.61 -12.30
CA LEU A 9 16.62 -0.28 -11.14
C LEU A 9 15.64 0.15 -10.04
N SER A 10 15.54 1.46 -9.76
CA SER A 10 14.60 1.97 -8.76
C SER A 10 13.13 1.71 -9.14
N LYS A 11 12.78 1.86 -10.42
CA LYS A 11 11.42 1.55 -10.91
C LYS A 11 11.09 0.06 -10.82
N GLN A 12 12.05 -0.82 -11.07
CA GLN A 12 11.87 -2.26 -10.89
C GLN A 12 11.62 -2.62 -9.42
N LEU A 13 12.47 -2.12 -8.51
CA LEU A 13 12.35 -2.34 -7.06
C LEU A 13 11.01 -1.82 -6.52
N PHE A 14 10.53 -0.68 -7.02
CA PHE A 14 9.20 -0.16 -6.71
C PHE A 14 8.11 -1.16 -7.07
N THR A 15 8.14 -1.63 -8.33
CA THR A 15 7.14 -2.54 -8.86
C THR A 15 7.12 -3.85 -8.08
N GLU A 16 8.29 -4.41 -7.76
CA GLU A 16 8.44 -5.62 -6.95
C GLU A 16 7.88 -5.40 -5.53
N SER A 17 8.21 -4.28 -4.89
CA SER A 17 7.70 -3.95 -3.54
C SER A 17 6.17 -3.86 -3.50
N LEU A 18 5.55 -3.25 -4.51
CA LEU A 18 4.09 -3.18 -4.62
C LEU A 18 3.45 -4.55 -4.90
N VAL A 19 4.09 -5.39 -5.71
CA VAL A 19 3.64 -6.77 -5.96
C VAL A 19 3.70 -7.60 -4.67
N GLU A 20 4.78 -7.50 -3.90
CA GLU A 20 4.89 -8.19 -2.61
C GLU A 20 3.82 -7.73 -1.62
N LEU A 21 3.56 -6.42 -1.54
CA LEU A 21 2.49 -5.87 -0.72
C LEU A 21 1.11 -6.37 -1.18
N ARG A 22 0.88 -6.53 -2.49
CA ARG A 22 -0.38 -7.07 -3.04
C ARG A 22 -0.58 -8.55 -2.71
N ASP A 23 0.46 -9.36 -2.93
CA ASP A 23 0.30 -10.81 -3.06
C ASP A 23 0.61 -11.57 -1.76
N ASN A 24 1.47 -11.03 -0.88
CA ASN A 24 1.92 -11.75 0.32
C ASN A 24 1.02 -11.53 1.55
N TRP A 25 -0.15 -10.89 1.40
CA TRP A 25 -0.98 -10.44 2.53
C TRP A 25 -2.44 -10.89 2.39
N SER A 26 -2.96 -11.63 3.40
CA SER A 26 -4.34 -12.14 3.40
C SER A 26 -5.39 -11.03 3.46
N GLU A 27 -6.36 -11.05 2.54
CA GLU A 27 -7.48 -10.09 2.44
C GLU A 27 -8.60 -10.32 3.48
N GLU A 28 -8.52 -11.40 4.25
CA GLU A 28 -9.50 -11.73 5.28
C GLU A 28 -9.37 -10.80 6.50
N ILE A 29 -10.48 -10.45 7.13
CA ILE A 29 -10.49 -9.77 8.44
C ILE A 29 -11.34 -10.62 9.36
N PRO A 30 -10.79 -11.10 10.49
CA PRO A 30 -11.55 -11.93 11.41
C PRO A 30 -12.64 -11.13 12.13
N ASP A 31 -13.78 -11.77 12.38
CA ASP A 31 -14.91 -11.16 13.09
C ASP A 31 -14.64 -10.89 14.59
N ARG A 32 -13.64 -11.58 15.17
CA ARG A 32 -13.20 -11.38 16.57
C ARG A 32 -11.71 -11.08 16.61
N MET A 33 -11.34 -10.04 17.36
CA MET A 33 -9.94 -9.70 17.59
C MET A 33 -9.20 -10.83 18.30
N VAL A 34 -7.98 -11.03 17.86
CA VAL A 34 -6.96 -11.83 18.54
C VAL A 34 -5.82 -10.86 18.88
N HIS A 35 -5.31 -10.92 20.11
CA HIS A 35 -4.17 -10.10 20.51
C HIS A 35 -2.97 -10.38 19.60
N SER A 36 -1.95 -9.51 19.62
CA SER A 36 -0.83 -9.55 18.65
C SER A 36 0.00 -10.82 18.60
N THR A 37 -0.18 -11.70 19.58
CA THR A 37 0.45 -13.01 19.69
C THR A 37 -0.35 -14.10 18.97
N ASP A 38 -1.58 -13.84 18.57
CA ASP A 38 -2.57 -14.89 18.28
C ASP A 38 -3.06 -14.88 16.82
N GLY A 39 -2.46 -14.07 15.93
CA GLY A 39 -2.77 -14.13 14.49
C GLY A 39 -2.12 -13.03 13.62
N PRO A 40 -2.15 -13.17 12.29
CA PRO A 40 -1.47 -12.29 11.32
C PRO A 40 -2.09 -10.87 11.20
N TRP A 41 -2.95 -10.46 12.12
CA TRP A 41 -3.88 -9.33 11.92
C TRP A 41 -3.33 -7.98 12.40
N LYS A 42 -2.48 -7.95 13.45
CA LYS A 42 -1.69 -6.74 13.79
C LYS A 42 -0.74 -6.34 12.65
N VAL A 43 -0.41 -7.30 11.78
CA VAL A 43 0.57 -7.16 10.72
C VAL A 43 0.07 -6.19 9.62
N ARG A 44 -1.25 -5.97 9.48
CA ARG A 44 -1.82 -5.05 8.48
C ARG A 44 -1.59 -3.55 8.74
N THR A 45 -1.40 -3.09 9.99
CA THR A 45 -1.03 -1.66 10.20
C THR A 45 0.37 -1.37 9.67
N GLY A 46 1.30 -2.31 9.85
CA GLY A 46 2.63 -2.24 9.22
C GLY A 46 2.51 -2.23 7.69
N TRP A 47 1.62 -3.05 7.14
CA TRP A 47 1.33 -3.05 5.70
C TRP A 47 0.85 -1.69 5.16
N PHE A 48 -0.12 -1.04 5.82
CA PHE A 48 -0.60 0.29 5.39
C PHE A 48 0.50 1.35 5.45
N LEU A 49 1.34 1.31 6.50
CA LEU A 49 2.50 2.19 6.64
C LEU A 49 3.51 1.94 5.52
N SER A 50 3.87 0.68 5.26
CA SER A 50 4.77 0.30 4.17
C SER A 50 4.23 0.75 2.82
N LEU A 51 2.93 0.55 2.54
CA LEU A 51 2.31 1.02 1.31
C LEU A 51 2.38 2.54 1.19
N ALA A 52 2.03 3.28 2.24
CA ALA A 52 2.10 4.75 2.23
C ALA A 52 3.53 5.25 1.99
N ALA A 53 4.52 4.67 2.68
CA ALA A 53 5.93 5.06 2.53
C ALA A 53 6.45 4.78 1.11
N ASN A 54 6.12 3.63 0.52
CA ASN A 54 6.46 3.33 -0.88
C ASN A 54 5.82 4.36 -1.81
N LEU A 55 4.50 4.57 -1.71
CA LEU A 55 3.78 5.49 -2.60
C LEU A 55 4.28 6.94 -2.50
N GLU A 56 4.65 7.41 -1.31
CA GLU A 56 5.21 8.74 -1.09
C GLU A 56 6.56 8.90 -1.77
N VAL A 57 7.53 8.01 -1.48
CA VAL A 57 8.86 8.05 -2.08
C VAL A 57 8.77 7.99 -3.60
N PHE A 58 7.97 7.09 -4.14
CA PHE A 58 7.92 6.88 -5.59
C PHE A 58 7.08 7.89 -6.36
N ARG A 59 6.12 8.55 -5.70
CA ARG A 59 5.49 9.76 -6.23
C ARG A 59 6.53 10.87 -6.38
N ASP A 60 7.33 11.09 -5.33
CA ASP A 60 8.33 12.17 -5.29
C ASP A 60 9.49 11.91 -6.28
N GLU A 61 9.82 10.64 -6.53
CA GLU A 61 10.79 10.22 -7.57
C GLU A 61 10.20 10.19 -9.00
N GLY A 62 8.90 10.45 -9.17
CA GLY A 62 8.24 10.52 -10.48
C GLY A 62 7.98 9.16 -11.14
N PHE A 63 7.93 8.07 -10.37
CA PHE A 63 7.65 6.72 -10.89
C PHE A 63 6.18 6.34 -10.88
N VAL A 64 5.34 7.08 -10.16
CA VAL A 64 3.89 6.92 -10.19
C VAL A 64 3.36 7.47 -11.54
N PRO A 65 2.64 6.66 -12.32
CA PRO A 65 2.02 7.11 -13.56
C PRO A 65 1.02 8.26 -13.33
N ASN A 66 0.93 9.20 -14.29
CA ASN A 66 0.08 10.39 -14.17
C ASN A 66 -1.40 10.06 -13.93
N ASP A 67 -1.91 9.00 -14.54
CA ASP A 67 -3.29 8.51 -14.40
C ASP A 67 -3.55 7.84 -13.03
N SER A 68 -2.50 7.58 -12.25
CA SER A 68 -2.56 7.03 -10.89
C SER A 68 -2.25 8.06 -9.80
N LEU A 69 -1.81 9.29 -10.14
CA LEU A 69 -1.42 10.29 -9.14
C LEU A 69 -2.58 10.68 -8.22
N GLU A 70 -3.79 10.82 -8.77
CA GLU A 70 -4.97 11.21 -7.98
C GLU A 70 -5.32 10.16 -6.92
N ILE A 71 -5.39 8.87 -7.29
CA ILE A 71 -5.71 7.80 -6.35
C ILE A 71 -4.61 7.60 -5.30
N VAL A 72 -3.35 7.82 -5.67
CA VAL A 72 -2.23 7.81 -4.73
C VAL A 72 -2.38 8.94 -3.72
N GLN A 73 -2.69 10.15 -4.16
CA GLN A 73 -2.90 11.28 -3.25
C GLN A 73 -4.08 11.05 -2.31
N GLN A 74 -5.21 10.54 -2.83
CA GLN A 74 -6.38 10.18 -2.01
C GLN A 74 -6.03 9.14 -0.92
N TYR A 75 -5.21 8.14 -1.26
CA TYR A 75 -4.75 7.16 -0.28
C TYR A 75 -3.82 7.77 0.78
N LEU A 76 -2.86 8.61 0.38
CA LEU A 76 -1.94 9.28 1.30
C LEU A 76 -2.66 10.26 2.24
N ASP A 77 -3.66 11.00 1.73
CA ASP A 77 -4.51 11.88 2.53
C ASP A 77 -5.31 11.09 3.57
N TRP A 78 -5.93 9.99 3.16
CA TRP A 78 -6.61 9.08 4.09
C TRP A 78 -5.67 8.51 5.15
N TRP A 79 -4.47 8.08 4.75
CA TRP A 79 -3.49 7.53 5.70
C TRP A 79 -3.04 8.56 6.73
N THR A 80 -2.80 9.80 6.29
CA THR A 80 -2.23 10.85 7.13
C THR A 80 -3.25 11.55 8.03
N LYS A 81 -4.48 11.73 7.55
CA LYS A 81 -5.57 12.39 8.28
C LYS A 81 -6.43 11.35 8.97
N ASP A 82 -7.25 10.64 8.20
CA ASP A 82 -8.32 9.79 8.72
C ASP A 82 -7.81 8.54 9.46
N TYR A 83 -6.73 7.90 8.98
CA TYR A 83 -6.25 6.66 9.57
C TYR A 83 -5.46 6.92 10.86
N LYS A 84 -4.54 7.89 10.85
CA LYS A 84 -3.74 8.25 12.02
C LYS A 84 -4.58 8.81 13.16
N GLU A 85 -5.57 9.64 12.85
CA GLU A 85 -6.51 10.17 13.84
C GLU A 85 -7.29 9.03 14.50
N ARG A 86 -7.89 8.14 13.71
CA ARG A 86 -8.60 6.96 14.24
C ARG A 86 -7.67 6.04 15.05
N LYS A 87 -6.43 5.80 14.61
CA LYS A 87 -5.50 4.89 15.32
C LYS A 87 -5.03 5.40 16.70
N SER A 88 -5.25 6.66 17.02
CA SER A 88 -4.99 7.18 18.37
C SER A 88 -5.95 6.61 19.41
N GLU A 89 -7.06 6.01 18.98
CA GLU A 89 -8.01 5.31 19.83
C GLU A 89 -7.58 3.84 20.03
N PRO A 90 -7.57 3.34 21.29
CA PRO A 90 -7.04 2.02 21.64
C PRO A 90 -7.76 0.84 20.98
N ASP A 91 -8.99 1.03 20.49
CA ASP A 91 -9.84 -0.02 19.94
C ASP A 91 -10.08 0.08 18.43
N VAL A 92 -9.40 0.99 17.72
CA VAL A 92 -9.57 1.11 16.26
C VAL A 92 -8.84 -0.03 15.53
N ILE A 93 -9.68 -0.83 14.86
CA ILE A 93 -9.29 -1.98 14.04
C ILE A 93 -9.42 -1.59 12.57
N ASN A 94 -8.54 -2.16 11.74
CA ASN A 94 -8.67 -2.03 10.29
C ASN A 94 -9.93 -2.77 9.83
N THR A 95 -10.79 -2.05 9.11
CA THR A 95 -12.01 -2.59 8.52
C THR A 95 -11.75 -3.20 7.15
N ARG A 96 -12.74 -3.93 6.63
CA ARG A 96 -12.66 -4.51 5.28
C ARG A 96 -12.53 -3.41 4.23
N GLU A 97 -13.15 -2.28 4.48
CA GLU A 97 -13.12 -1.07 3.67
C GLU A 97 -11.73 -0.44 3.68
N ASP A 98 -11.02 -0.44 4.83
CA ASP A 98 -9.63 0.02 4.90
C ASP A 98 -8.72 -0.86 4.01
N ILE A 99 -8.87 -2.19 4.07
CA ILE A 99 -8.09 -3.11 3.22
C ILE A 99 -8.42 -2.90 1.73
N LYS A 100 -9.71 -2.82 1.38
CA LYS A 100 -10.14 -2.56 0.00
C LYS A 100 -9.52 -1.27 -0.54
N ARG A 101 -9.42 -0.22 0.29
CA ARG A 101 -8.81 1.05 -0.10
C ARG A 101 -7.33 0.90 -0.44
N GLY A 102 -6.55 0.22 0.40
CA GLY A 102 -5.15 -0.08 0.12
C GLY A 102 -4.95 -0.96 -1.12
N ASN A 103 -5.77 -2.00 -1.28
CA ASN A 103 -5.71 -2.87 -2.45
C ASN A 103 -6.07 -2.12 -3.74
N ASN A 104 -7.05 -1.21 -3.68
CA ASN A 104 -7.46 -0.43 -4.84
C ASN A 104 -6.32 0.45 -5.36
N VAL A 105 -5.64 1.19 -4.48
CA VAL A 105 -4.50 2.04 -4.90
C VAL A 105 -3.34 1.19 -5.44
N ILE A 106 -3.00 0.07 -4.79
CA ILE A 106 -1.96 -0.85 -5.27
C ILE A 106 -2.29 -1.37 -6.67
N ASN A 107 -3.50 -1.87 -6.85
CA ASN A 107 -3.92 -2.48 -8.11
C ASN A 107 -3.91 -1.44 -9.23
N LYS A 108 -4.43 -0.24 -8.95
CA LYS A 108 -4.46 0.83 -9.94
C LYS A 108 -3.06 1.25 -10.38
N VAL A 109 -2.13 1.42 -9.43
CA VAL A 109 -0.74 1.77 -9.72
C VAL A 109 -0.05 0.65 -10.52
N LEU A 110 -0.22 -0.61 -10.11
CA LEU A 110 0.37 -1.76 -10.81
C LEU A 110 -0.20 -1.93 -12.23
N GLU A 111 -1.51 -1.75 -12.41
CA GLU A 111 -2.16 -1.77 -13.72
C GLU A 111 -1.61 -0.68 -14.65
N SER A 112 -1.46 0.56 -14.16
CA SER A 112 -0.86 1.66 -14.93
C SER A 112 0.63 1.41 -15.25
N LEU A 113 1.32 0.57 -14.47
CA LEU A 113 2.68 0.10 -14.75
C LEU A 113 2.72 -1.11 -15.70
N GLY A 114 1.57 -1.64 -16.13
CA GLY A 114 1.45 -2.80 -16.99
C GLY A 114 1.58 -4.15 -16.26
N VAL A 115 1.50 -4.16 -14.94
CA VAL A 115 1.56 -5.36 -14.10
C VAL A 115 0.15 -5.83 -13.77
N THR A 116 -0.26 -6.94 -14.39
CA THR A 116 -1.53 -7.60 -14.11
C THR A 116 -1.37 -8.70 -13.07
N LYS A 117 -2.40 -8.94 -12.26
CA LYS A 117 -2.43 -10.08 -11.34
C LYS A 117 -2.53 -11.35 -12.19
N LYS A 118 -1.53 -12.24 -12.09
CA LYS A 118 -1.63 -13.58 -12.70
C LYS A 118 -2.72 -14.34 -11.94
N THR A 119 -3.72 -14.81 -12.69
CA THR A 119 -4.86 -15.57 -12.19
C THR A 119 -4.47 -17.01 -11.89
#